data_AF-A0A7Y2JEV2-F1
#
_entry.id   AF-A0A7Y2JEV2-F1
#
_cell.length_a   1.000
_cell.length_b   1.000
_cell.length_c   1.000
_cell.angle_alpha   90.00
_cell.angle_beta   90.00
_cell.angle_gamma   90.00
#
_symmetry.space_group_name_H-M   'P 1'
#
loop_
_entity.id
_entity.type
_entity.pdbx_description
1 polymer ?
#
loop_
_entity_poly.entity_id
_entity_poly.type
_entity_poly.pdbx_seq_one_letter_code
_entity_poly.pdbx_strand_id
1 'polypeptide(L)'
;GIDIKEQKMTLPLIYVLNNCSKKEKSWLINSVKNHNKDKKRVKEVIQFVKSNGGLDYAIKKMHYYQEKAIKLLESYPDSDYRASLILMVNYVIERKK
;
A
#
# COMPACT_ATOMS: atom_id res chain seq x y z
N GLY A 1 0.10 8.10 6.52
CA GLY A 1 -0.44 8.76 7.72
C GLY A 1 -1.50 9.81 7.41
N ILE A 2 -1.31 10.56 6.32
CA ILE A 2 -2.33 11.49 5.80
C ILE A 2 -3.61 10.74 5.42
N ASP A 3 -3.51 9.56 4.81
CA ASP A 3 -4.69 8.79 4.40
C ASP A 3 -5.63 8.47 5.58
N ILE A 4 -5.08 8.09 6.74
CA ILE A 4 -5.87 7.86 7.96
C ILE A 4 -6.55 9.16 8.42
N LYS A 5 -5.83 10.30 8.37
CA LYS A 5 -6.41 11.62 8.71
C LYS A 5 -7.57 11.98 7.77
N GLU A 6 -7.50 11.59 6.51
CA GLU A 6 -8.53 11.77 5.50
C GLU A 6 -9.57 10.64 5.49
N GLN A 7 -9.52 9.71 6.44
CA GLN A 7 -10.42 8.56 6.56
C GLN A 7 -10.38 7.60 5.35
N LYS A 8 -9.29 7.64 4.57
CA LYS A 8 -9.09 6.77 3.42
C LYS A 8 -8.60 5.40 3.85
N MET A 9 -9.28 4.38 3.34
CA MET A 9 -8.92 2.98 3.55
C MET A 9 -7.96 2.54 2.45
N THR A 10 -6.66 2.47 2.76
CA THR A 10 -5.63 2.06 1.80
C THR A 10 -5.30 0.57 1.91
N LEU A 11 -4.63 0.04 0.89
CA LEU A 11 -4.30 -1.38 0.79
C LEU A 11 -3.61 -1.97 2.04
N PRO A 12 -2.61 -1.30 2.68
CA PRO A 12 -2.04 -1.79 3.92
C PRO A 12 -3.06 -2.00 5.05
N LEU A 13 -3.98 -1.06 5.22
CA LEU A 13 -4.98 -1.11 6.27
C LEU A 13 -6.08 -2.15 5.98
N ILE A 14 -6.51 -2.25 4.72
CA ILE A 14 -7.50 -3.25 4.28
C ILE A 14 -6.98 -4.66 4.54
N TYR A 15 -5.71 -4.93 4.24
CA TYR A 15 -5.08 -6.22 4.54
C TYR A 15 -5.17 -6.55 6.02
N VAL A 16 -4.76 -5.64 6.89
CA VAL A 16 -4.76 -5.87 8.35
C VAL A 16 -6.18 -6.06 8.88
N LEU A 17 -7.17 -5.30 8.39
CA LEU A 17 -8.58 -5.47 8.76
C LEU A 17 -9.17 -6.85 8.41
N ASN A 18 -8.58 -7.53 7.42
CA ASN A 18 -8.99 -8.87 7.02
C ASN A 18 -8.26 -9.98 7.77
N ASN A 19 -7.18 -9.66 8.50
CA ASN A 19 -6.30 -10.64 9.15
C ASN A 19 -6.16 -10.42 10.67
N CYS A 20 -6.90 -9.47 11.26
CA CYS A 20 -6.91 -9.21 12.71
C CYS A 20 -8.18 -9.75 13.38
N SER A 21 -8.17 -9.80 14.71
CA SER A 21 -9.33 -10.21 15.49
C SER A 21 -10.50 -9.23 15.33
N LYS A 22 -11.72 -9.68 15.65
CA LYS A 22 -12.91 -8.82 15.63
C LYS A 22 -12.75 -7.56 16.52
N LYS A 23 -12.09 -7.70 17.67
CA LYS A 23 -11.83 -6.59 18.61
C LYS A 23 -10.90 -5.54 17.98
N GLU A 24 -9.80 -5.98 17.39
CA GLU A 24 -8.84 -5.10 16.70
C GLU A 24 -9.47 -4.44 15.48
N LYS A 25 -10.26 -5.19 14.70
CA LYS A 25 -10.99 -4.67 13.55
C LYS A 25 -11.93 -3.53 13.95
N SER A 26 -12.74 -3.73 14.99
CA SER A 26 -13.62 -2.68 15.52
C SER A 26 -12.84 -1.47 16.01
N TRP A 27 -11.73 -1.67 16.71
CA TRP A 27 -10.86 -0.59 17.15
C TRP A 27 -10.25 0.19 15.98
N LEU A 28 -9.74 -0.50 14.95
CA LEU A 28 -9.17 0.13 13.75
C LEU A 28 -10.20 0.97 13.02
N ILE A 29 -11.40 0.42 12.75
CA ILE A 29 -12.48 1.13 12.06
C ILE A 29 -12.90 2.36 12.86
N ASN A 30 -13.11 2.22 14.16
CA ASN A 30 -13.47 3.36 15.02
C ASN A 30 -12.35 4.42 15.06
N SER A 31 -11.08 3.99 15.08
CA SER A 31 -9.94 4.89 15.10
C SER A 31 -9.85 5.73 13.82
N VAL A 32 -10.12 5.13 12.66
CA VAL A 32 -10.16 5.85 11.38
C VAL A 32 -11.40 6.73 11.25
N LYS A 33 -12.57 6.25 11.70
CA LYS A 33 -13.83 6.99 11.55
C LYS A 33 -13.97 8.17 12.51
N ASN A 34 -13.58 7.98 13.76
CA ASN A 34 -13.92 8.93 14.84
C ASN A 34 -12.70 9.57 15.50
N HIS A 35 -11.49 9.03 15.28
CA HIS A 35 -10.26 9.52 15.92
C HIS A 35 -9.13 9.83 14.92
N ASN A 36 -9.46 10.04 13.65
CA ASN A 36 -8.51 10.35 12.58
C ASN A 36 -7.72 11.66 12.78
N LYS A 37 -8.19 12.58 13.62
CA LYS A 37 -7.49 13.84 13.95
C LYS A 37 -6.63 13.74 15.21
N ASP A 38 -6.78 12.68 16.01
CA ASP A 38 -5.95 12.44 17.19
C ASP A 38 -4.58 11.93 16.77
N LYS A 39 -3.54 12.75 16.97
CA LYS A 39 -2.16 12.44 16.58
C LYS A 39 -1.63 11.17 17.26
N LYS A 40 -2.00 10.91 18.52
CA LYS A 40 -1.55 9.72 19.25
C LYS A 40 -2.23 8.49 18.68
N ARG A 41 -3.56 8.54 18.53
CA ARG A 41 -4.32 7.42 17.93
C ARG A 41 -3.85 7.10 16.52
N VAL A 42 -3.62 8.10 15.68
CA VAL A 42 -3.13 7.89 14.30
C VAL A 42 -1.77 7.18 14.31
N LYS A 43 -0.86 7.54 15.22
CA LYS A 43 0.42 6.83 15.38
C LYS A 43 0.23 5.38 15.80
N GLU A 44 -0.67 5.10 16.74
CA GLU A 44 -1.01 3.74 17.17
C GLU A 44 -1.54 2.90 16.00
N VAL A 45 -2.46 3.45 15.19
CA VAL A 45 -3.00 2.77 14.01
C VAL A 45 -1.89 2.49 12.99
N ILE A 46 -1.03 3.46 12.70
CA ILE A 46 0.09 3.28 11.76
C ILE A 46 1.02 2.16 12.25
N GLN A 47 1.38 2.19 13.52
CA GLN A 47 2.26 1.18 14.11
C GLN A 47 1.60 -0.19 14.09
N PHE A 48 0.32 -0.29 14.43
CA PHE A 48 -0.44 -1.54 14.37
C PHE A 48 -0.46 -2.11 12.95
N VAL A 49 -0.75 -1.28 11.95
CA VAL A 49 -0.76 -1.71 10.54
C VAL A 49 0.61 -2.22 10.10
N LYS A 50 1.68 -1.54 10.51
CA LYS A 50 3.06 -1.95 10.21
C LYS A 50 3.42 -3.28 10.89
N SER A 51 3.16 -3.40 12.19
CA SER A 51 3.47 -4.61 12.97
C SER A 51 2.67 -5.84 12.54
N ASN A 52 1.51 -5.65 11.89
CA ASN A 52 0.69 -6.73 11.33
C ASN A 52 0.90 -6.94 9.82
N GLY A 53 2.05 -6.52 9.28
CA GLY A 53 2.44 -6.84 7.90
C GLY A 53 1.67 -6.12 6.80
N GLY A 54 0.87 -5.09 7.12
CA GLY A 54 0.11 -4.34 6.13
C GLY A 54 1.00 -3.64 5.10
N LEU A 55 2.14 -3.08 5.55
CA LEU A 55 3.09 -2.42 4.65
C LEU A 55 3.79 -3.44 3.74
N ASP A 56 4.24 -4.57 4.31
CA ASP A 56 4.92 -5.63 3.57
C ASP A 56 4.00 -6.24 2.51
N TYR A 57 2.72 -6.44 2.84
CA TYR A 57 1.73 -6.91 1.88
C TYR A 57 1.57 -5.93 0.70
N ALA A 58 1.49 -4.63 0.97
CA ALA A 58 1.37 -3.63 -0.08
C ALA A 58 2.62 -3.57 -0.97
N ILE A 59 3.82 -3.67 -0.38
CA ILE A 59 5.09 -3.76 -1.12
C ILE A 59 5.12 -5.01 -2.01
N LYS A 60 4.71 -6.16 -1.47
CA LYS A 60 4.63 -7.41 -2.25
C LYS A 60 3.65 -7.28 -3.41
N LYS A 61 2.49 -6.65 -3.20
CA LYS A 61 1.52 -6.39 -4.28
C LYS A 61 2.05 -5.41 -5.31
N MET A 62 2.79 -4.39 -4.89
CA MET A 62 3.45 -3.45 -5.78
C MET A 62 4.43 -4.17 -6.73
N HIS A 63 5.34 -4.99 -6.21
CA HIS A 63 6.26 -5.79 -7.05
C HIS A 63 5.54 -6.80 -7.93
N TYR A 64 4.48 -7.45 -7.43
CA TYR A 64 3.67 -8.35 -8.23
C TYR A 64 3.09 -7.68 -9.49
N TYR A 65 2.60 -6.44 -9.38
CA TYR A 65 2.09 -5.70 -10.53
C TYR A 65 3.21 -5.15 -11.42
N GLN A 66 4.36 -4.78 -10.86
CA GLN A 66 5.56 -4.42 -11.62
C GLN A 66 5.98 -5.55 -12.56
N GLU A 67 6.17 -6.76 -12.03
CA GLU A 67 6.57 -7.94 -12.79
C GLU A 67 5.56 -8.26 -13.90
N LYS A 68 4.26 -8.19 -13.58
CA LYS A 68 3.20 -8.37 -14.57
C LYS A 68 3.26 -7.34 -15.69
N ALA A 69 3.50 -6.07 -15.37
CA ALA A 69 3.62 -5.02 -16.37
C ALA A 69 4.82 -5.25 -17.28
N ILE A 70 5.99 -5.59 -16.73
CA ILE A 70 7.19 -5.91 -17.52
C ILE A 70 6.93 -7.10 -18.45
N LYS A 71 6.33 -8.17 -17.94
CA LYS A 71 5.99 -9.36 -18.73
C LYS A 71 5.03 -9.08 -19.88
N LEU A 72 4.09 -8.14 -19.70
CA LEU A 72 3.22 -7.69 -20.80
C LEU A 72 3.98 -6.91 -21.87
N LEU A 73 5.05 -6.20 -21.51
CA LEU A 73 5.87 -5.46 -22.46
C LEU A 73 6.81 -6.37 -23.26
N GLU A 74 7.17 -7.56 -22.73
CA GLU A 74 8.01 -8.54 -23.43
C GLU A 74 7.38 -9.09 -24.72
N SER A 75 6.05 -9.06 -24.85
CA SER A 75 5.38 -9.49 -26.10
C SER A 75 5.53 -8.50 -27.25
N TYR A 76 6.03 -7.29 -27.00
CA TYR A 76 6.26 -6.28 -28.03
C TYR A 76 7.70 -6.35 -28.56
N PRO A 77 7.92 -6.03 -29.85
CA PRO A 77 9.26 -5.90 -30.42
C PRO A 77 10.11 -4.91 -29.61
N ASP A 78 11.42 -5.15 -29.61
CA ASP A 78 12.36 -4.21 -29.01
C ASP A 78 12.30 -2.85 -29.72
N SER A 79 12.24 -1.78 -28.94
CA SER A 79 12.07 -0.41 -29.41
C SER A 79 12.29 0.59 -28.28
N ASP A 80 12.60 1.84 -28.63
CA ASP A 80 12.73 2.93 -27.66
C ASP A 80 11.45 3.15 -26.83
N TYR A 81 10.28 2.86 -27.41
CA TYR A 81 8.99 2.92 -26.71
C TYR A 81 8.88 1.84 -25.62
N ARG A 82 9.22 0.59 -25.95
CA ARG A 82 9.22 -0.52 -24.99
C ARG A 82 10.22 -0.24 -23.86
N ALA A 83 11.43 0.19 -24.20
CA ALA A 83 12.46 0.54 -23.23
C ALA A 83 12.01 1.67 -22.29
N SER A 84 11.39 2.72 -22.83
CA SER A 84 10.87 3.86 -22.06
C SER A 84 9.76 3.44 -21.07
N LEU A 85 8.86 2.53 -21.47
CA LEU A 85 7.82 2.01 -20.59
C LEU A 85 8.38 1.15 -19.46
N ILE A 86 9.37 0.29 -19.75
CA ILE A 86 10.07 -0.51 -18.72
C ILE A 86 10.76 0.42 -17.72
N LEU A 87 11.46 1.44 -18.22
CA LEU A 87 12.13 2.45 -17.39
C LEU A 87 11.13 3.17 -16.47
N MET A 88 9.99 3.60 -17.01
CA MET A 88 8.92 4.25 -16.24
C MET A 88 8.40 3.33 -15.12
N VAL A 89 8.11 2.06 -15.44
CA VAL A 89 7.61 1.08 -14.47
C VAL A 89 8.60 0.89 -13.32
N ASN A 90 9.89 0.72 -13.62
CA ASN A 90 10.92 0.55 -12.58
C ASN A 90 11.08 1.82 -11.72
N TYR A 91 11.11 2.99 -12.35
CA TYR A 91 11.26 4.26 -11.64
C TYR A 91 10.14 4.51 -10.61
N VAL A 92 8.88 4.22 -10.97
CA VAL A 92 7.73 4.42 -10.06
C VAL A 92 7.84 3.58 -8.78
N ILE A 93 8.50 2.43 -8.87
CA ILE A 93 8.64 1.46 -7.76
C ILE A 93 9.86 1.80 -6.88
N GLU A 94 10.98 2.16 -7.50
CA GLU A 94 12.26 2.37 -6.80
C GLU A 94 12.38 3.75 -6.14
N ARG A 95 11.52 4.70 -6.52
CA ARG A 95 11.57 6.06 -6.01
C ARG A 95 11.49 6.09 -4.48
N LYS A 96 12.60 6.47 -3.84
CA LYS A 96 12.62 6.92 -2.44
C LYS A 96 12.29 8.41 -2.41
N LYS A 97 11.29 8.80 -1.62
CA LYS A 97 11.01 10.19 -1.26
C LYS A 97 11.65 10.52 0.08
#